data_AF-A0A661RVL5-F1
#
_entry.id   AF-A0A661RVL5-F1
#
_cell.length_a   1.000
_cell.length_b   1.000
_cell.length_c   1.000
_cell.angle_alpha   90.00
_cell.angle_beta   90.00
_cell.angle_gamma   90.00
#
_symmetry.space_group_name_H-M   'P 1'
#
loop_
_entity.id
_entity.type
_entity.pdbx_description
1 polymer ?
#
loop_
_entity_poly.entity_id
_entity_poly.type
_entity_poly.pdbx_seq_one_letter_code
_entity_poly.pdbx_strand_id
1 'polypeptide(L)'
;MDNINKNAIEKYHGLSPFFKTVIQLLAVQVFEFRQKDLIYCLNGLGFSDSNGKLFVQKTIQPIVSDLAGMGFILKKPQGILCPESLRPVAVLDVVRDDNFDHFFTVILETAPLRNNYGGGLPFRKLNDFYRLLQMSVLSKKWAINVGELYR
;
A
#
# COMPACT_ATOMS: atom_id res chain seq x y z
N MET A 1 -8.88 -4.91 20.06
CA MET A 1 -8.87 -3.50 19.62
C MET A 1 -7.65 -2.87 20.23
N ASP A 2 -6.54 -2.86 19.51
CA ASP A 2 -5.32 -2.21 20.00
C ASP A 2 -5.57 -0.71 20.06
N ASN A 3 -5.42 -0.14 21.26
CA ASN A 3 -5.49 1.30 21.45
C ASN A 3 -4.50 1.96 20.49
N ILE A 4 -5.01 2.81 19.60
CA ILE A 4 -4.20 3.65 18.72
C ILE A 4 -3.29 4.49 19.61
N ASN A 5 -2.01 4.13 19.67
CA ASN A 5 -1.05 4.81 20.52
C ASN A 5 -0.80 6.20 19.93
N LYS A 6 -1.29 7.26 20.59
CA LYS A 6 -1.11 8.66 20.15
C LYS A 6 0.35 8.98 19.79
N ASN A 7 1.29 8.41 20.53
CA ASN A 7 2.73 8.55 20.27
C ASN A 7 3.15 7.97 18.89
N ALA A 8 2.54 6.86 18.46
CA ALA A 8 2.83 6.28 17.15
C ALA A 8 2.30 7.16 15.99
N ILE A 9 1.15 7.82 16.18
CA ILE A 9 0.61 8.76 15.21
C ILE A 9 1.50 9.99 15.08
N GLU A 10 1.89 10.59 16.21
CA GLU A 10 2.77 11.76 16.21
C GLU A 10 4.10 11.46 15.52
N LYS A 11 4.70 10.32 15.84
CA LYS A 11 5.93 9.86 15.18
C LYS A 11 5.72 9.62 13.69
N TYR A 12 4.58 9.05 13.29
CA TYR A 12 4.23 8.88 11.88
C TYR A 12 4.15 10.22 11.16
N HIS A 13 3.50 11.23 11.73
CA HIS A 13 3.42 12.55 11.12
C HIS A 13 4.79 13.26 11.06
N GLY A 14 5.74 12.89 11.92
CA GLY A 14 7.13 13.34 11.87
C GLY A 14 8.02 12.63 10.85
N LEU A 15 7.55 11.58 10.17
CA LEU A 15 8.33 10.88 9.16
C LEU A 15 8.58 11.74 7.92
N SER A 16 9.68 11.44 7.23
CA SER A 16 9.97 12.03 5.91
C SER A 16 8.85 11.68 4.91
N PRO A 17 8.61 12.52 3.89
CA PRO A 17 7.58 12.25 2.88
C PRO A 17 7.74 10.88 2.20
N PHE A 18 8.98 10.46 1.97
CA PHE A 18 9.29 9.14 1.41
C PHE A 18 8.87 8.00 2.33
N PHE A 19 9.23 8.03 3.61
CA PHE A 19 8.84 6.99 4.56
C PHE A 19 7.34 6.94 4.78
N LYS A 20 6.65 8.10 4.80
CA LYS A 20 5.18 8.14 4.80
C LYS A 20 4.61 7.44 3.58
N THR A 21 5.14 7.71 2.39
CA THR A 21 4.67 7.09 1.15
C THR A 21 4.77 5.57 1.19
N VAL A 22 5.88 5.02 1.71
CA VAL A 22 6.02 3.56 1.89
C VAL A 22 4.94 3.00 2.81
N ILE A 23 4.70 3.64 3.96
CA ILE A 23 3.68 3.20 4.92
C ILE A 23 2.28 3.30 4.30
N GLN A 24 2.01 4.39 3.59
CA GLN A 24 0.75 4.66 2.91
C GLN A 24 0.45 3.61 1.83
N LEU A 25 1.43 3.22 1.01
CA LEU A 25 1.29 2.11 0.06
C LEU A 25 0.90 0.80 0.77
N LEU A 26 1.58 0.47 1.86
CA LEU A 26 1.28 -0.74 2.65
C LEU A 26 -0.09 -0.67 3.34
N ALA A 27 -0.51 0.53 3.75
CA ALA A 27 -1.81 0.76 4.36
C ALA A 27 -2.94 0.61 3.33
N VAL A 28 -2.76 1.16 2.12
CA VAL A 28 -3.72 1.04 1.01
C VAL A 28 -3.83 -0.40 0.52
N GLN A 29 -2.73 -1.16 0.52
CA GLN A 29 -2.71 -2.57 0.11
C GLN A 29 -3.46 -3.52 1.08
N VAL A 30 -3.68 -3.12 2.33
CA VAL A 30 -4.37 -3.86 3.41
C VAL A 30 -3.65 -5.11 3.92
N PHE A 31 -3.07 -5.92 3.03
CA PHE A 31 -2.46 -7.22 3.32
C PHE A 31 -0.94 -7.22 3.14
N GLU A 32 -0.30 -8.37 3.41
CA GLU A 32 1.13 -8.53 3.17
C GLU A 32 1.49 -8.20 1.73
N PHE A 33 2.49 -7.35 1.60
CA PHE A 33 3.04 -6.90 0.34
C PHE A 33 4.46 -7.43 0.18
N ARG A 34 4.76 -8.10 -0.92
CA ARG A 34 6.13 -8.59 -1.13
C ARG A 34 7.03 -7.38 -1.39
N GLN A 35 8.27 -7.41 -0.92
CA GLN A 35 9.21 -6.30 -1.13
C GLN A 35 9.41 -5.96 -2.61
N LYS A 36 9.40 -6.97 -3.49
CA LYS A 36 9.45 -6.74 -4.94
C LYS A 36 8.25 -5.93 -5.46
N ASP A 37 7.05 -6.15 -4.90
CA ASP A 37 5.84 -5.44 -5.30
C ASP A 37 5.91 -3.99 -4.77
N LEU A 38 6.43 -3.79 -3.56
CA LEU A 38 6.73 -2.45 -3.04
C LEU A 38 7.72 -1.70 -3.96
N ILE A 39 8.79 -2.37 -4.41
CA ILE A 39 9.76 -1.77 -5.35
C ILE A 39 9.05 -1.31 -6.63
N TYR A 40 8.23 -2.17 -7.24
CA TYR A 40 7.49 -1.82 -8.46
C TYR A 40 6.56 -0.63 -8.23
N CYS A 41 5.87 -0.57 -7.09
CA CYS A 41 5.02 0.57 -6.77
C CYS A 41 5.81 1.87 -6.60
N LEU A 42 6.92 1.85 -5.87
CA LEU A 42 7.76 3.04 -5.68
C LEU A 42 8.33 3.55 -7.01
N ASN A 43 8.78 2.64 -7.87
CA ASN A 43 9.27 2.97 -9.21
C ASN A 43 8.13 3.51 -10.09
N GLY A 44 6.93 2.93 -10.02
CA GLY A 44 5.74 3.39 -10.74
C GLY A 44 5.24 4.78 -10.30
N LEU A 45 5.43 5.11 -9.02
CA LEU A 45 5.21 6.46 -8.46
C LEU A 45 6.35 7.45 -8.78
N GLY A 46 7.40 7.02 -9.49
CA GLY A 46 8.53 7.86 -9.87
C GLY A 46 9.59 8.09 -8.79
N PHE A 47 9.56 7.35 -7.67
CA PHE A 47 10.61 7.43 -6.67
C PHE A 47 11.90 6.76 -7.14
N SER A 48 13.03 7.32 -6.71
CA SER A 48 14.36 6.83 -7.00
C SER A 48 15.19 6.73 -5.71
N ASP A 49 16.26 5.94 -5.76
CA ASP A 49 17.25 5.84 -4.69
C ASP A 49 18.09 7.12 -4.55
N SER A 50 19.01 7.13 -3.58
CA SER A 50 19.90 8.26 -3.34
C SER A 50 20.84 8.60 -4.50
N ASN A 51 20.96 7.72 -5.50
CA ASN A 51 21.77 7.92 -6.71
C ASN A 51 20.90 8.30 -7.93
N GLY A 52 19.60 8.56 -7.72
CA GLY A 52 18.65 8.84 -8.81
C GLY A 52 18.32 7.62 -9.68
N LYS A 53 18.57 6.41 -9.19
CA LYS A 53 18.25 5.16 -9.90
C LYS A 53 16.96 4.54 -9.36
N LEU A 54 16.29 3.74 -10.20
CA LEU A 54 15.14 2.95 -9.75
C LEU A 54 15.53 2.03 -8.59
N PHE A 55 14.57 1.81 -7.68
CA PHE A 55 14.76 0.91 -6.56
C PHE A 55 14.97 -0.53 -7.03
N VAL A 56 15.85 -1.22 -6.30
CA VAL A 56 16.14 -2.65 -6.43
C VAL A 56 16.19 -3.26 -5.04
N GLN A 57 16.28 -4.59 -4.94
CA GLN A 57 16.31 -5.30 -3.66
C GLN A 57 17.37 -4.75 -2.70
N LYS A 58 18.58 -4.48 -3.21
CA LYS A 58 19.70 -3.95 -2.41
C LYS A 58 19.42 -2.57 -1.82
N THR A 59 18.70 -1.71 -2.54
CA THR A 59 18.45 -0.32 -2.12
C THR A 59 17.18 -0.18 -1.28
N ILE A 60 16.19 -1.06 -1.44
CA ILE A 60 14.98 -1.05 -0.61
C ILE A 60 15.19 -1.70 0.76
N GLN A 61 16.13 -2.65 0.87
CA GLN A 61 16.31 -3.45 2.09
C GLN A 61 16.68 -2.61 3.35
N PRO A 62 17.55 -1.59 3.26
CA PRO A 62 17.80 -0.68 4.38
C PRO A 62 16.53 0.04 4.83
N ILE A 63 15.77 0.63 3.89
CA ILE A 63 14.50 1.34 4.15
C ILE A 63 13.50 0.45 4.89
N VAL A 64 13.32 -0.79 4.40
CA VAL A 64 12.42 -1.76 5.03
C VAL A 64 12.92 -2.17 6.43
N SER A 65 14.22 -2.19 6.65
CA SER A 65 14.80 -2.52 7.95
C SER A 65 14.65 -1.39 8.95
N ASP A 66 14.85 -0.14 8.51
CA ASP A 66 14.68 1.06 9.33
C ASP A 66 13.22 1.22 9.76
N LEU A 67 12.28 1.13 8.80
CA LEU A 67 10.84 1.19 9.08
C LEU A 67 10.39 0.07 10.03
N ALA A 68 10.96 -1.13 9.90
CA ALA A 68 10.66 -2.23 10.81
C ALA A 68 11.24 -1.99 12.21
N GLY A 69 12.47 -1.49 12.31
CA GLY A 69 13.12 -1.13 13.57
C GLY A 69 12.38 -0.03 14.33
N MET A 70 11.75 0.89 13.60
CA MET A 70 10.88 1.94 14.16
C MET A 70 9.46 1.45 14.50
N GLY A 71 9.09 0.22 14.14
CA GLY A 71 7.75 -0.33 14.37
C GLY A 71 6.67 0.19 13.42
N PHE A 72 7.04 0.82 12.30
CA PHE A 72 6.10 1.34 11.30
C PHE A 72 5.66 0.30 10.26
N ILE A 73 6.38 -0.82 10.17
CA ILE A 73 6.01 -1.97 9.35
C ILE A 73 6.24 -3.27 10.12
N LEU A 74 5.46 -4.29 9.80
CA LEU A 74 5.62 -5.65 10.32
C LEU A 74 6.15 -6.55 9.22
N LYS A 75 7.18 -7.35 9.52
CA LYS A 75 7.67 -8.41 8.64
C LYS A 75 6.90 -9.71 8.94
N LYS A 76 6.36 -10.34 7.90
CA LYS A 76 5.68 -11.64 7.93
C LYS A 76 6.33 -12.58 6.91
N PRO A 77 6.13 -13.90 7.02
CA PRO A 77 6.66 -14.85 6.03
C PRO A 77 6.26 -14.53 4.58
N GLN A 78 5.06 -13.97 4.39
CA GLN A 78 4.48 -13.65 3.09
C GLN A 78 4.84 -12.24 2.56
N GLY A 79 5.43 -11.37 3.38
CA GLY A 79 5.75 -10.00 2.98
C GLY A 79 5.85 -9.03 4.15
N ILE A 80 5.59 -7.76 3.86
CA ILE A 80 5.56 -6.66 4.83
C ILE A 80 4.17 -6.03 4.87
N LEU A 81 3.75 -5.53 6.02
CA LEU A 81 2.46 -4.87 6.16
C LEU A 81 2.54 -3.63 7.07
N CYS A 82 1.57 -2.73 6.91
CA CYS A 82 1.33 -1.65 7.85
C CYS A 82 0.64 -2.20 9.12
N PRO A 83 1.11 -1.86 10.34
CA PRO A 83 0.44 -2.19 11.59
C PRO A 83 -1.01 -1.70 11.62
N GLU A 84 -1.91 -2.49 12.21
CA GLU A 84 -3.34 -2.14 12.28
C GLU A 84 -3.60 -0.80 12.99
N SER A 85 -2.80 -0.49 14.01
CA SER A 85 -2.90 0.76 14.77
C SER A 85 -2.57 2.01 13.94
N LEU A 86 -1.84 1.87 12.83
CA LEU A 86 -1.41 2.98 11.99
C LEU A 86 -2.18 3.07 10.66
N ARG A 87 -2.72 1.94 10.20
CA ARG A 87 -3.40 1.83 8.90
C ARG A 87 -4.50 2.89 8.69
N PRO A 88 -5.43 3.14 9.64
CA PRO A 88 -6.48 4.13 9.43
C PRO A 88 -5.93 5.54 9.18
N VAL A 89 -4.90 5.94 9.93
CA VAL A 89 -4.29 7.26 9.81
C VAL A 89 -3.57 7.40 8.48
N ALA A 90 -2.77 6.40 8.10
CA ALA A 90 -2.05 6.42 6.83
C ALA A 90 -3.01 6.43 5.61
N VAL A 91 -4.11 5.67 5.66
CA VAL A 91 -5.14 5.70 4.60
C VAL A 91 -5.83 7.07 4.53
N LEU A 92 -6.19 7.65 5.68
CA LEU A 92 -6.83 8.96 5.73
C LEU A 92 -5.94 10.07 5.18
N ASP A 93 -4.63 10.03 5.45
CA ASP A 93 -3.68 10.99 4.88
C ASP A 93 -3.67 10.90 3.34
N VAL A 94 -3.64 9.68 2.78
CA VAL A 94 -3.68 9.48 1.32
C VAL A 94 -4.98 10.00 0.69
N VAL A 95 -6.11 9.78 1.36
CA VAL A 95 -7.43 10.26 0.90
C VAL A 95 -7.50 11.79 0.98
N ARG A 96 -6.99 12.39 2.06
CA ARG A 96 -6.95 13.84 2.25
C ARG A 96 -6.07 14.52 1.21
N ASP A 97 -4.95 13.91 0.87
CA ASP A 97 -3.98 14.43 -0.11
C ASP A 97 -4.39 14.16 -1.57
N ASP A 98 -5.60 13.63 -1.81
CA ASP A 98 -6.14 13.28 -3.13
C ASP A 98 -5.28 12.28 -3.93
N ASN A 99 -4.47 11.48 -3.24
CA ASN A 99 -3.54 10.54 -3.84
C ASN A 99 -4.05 9.09 -3.86
N PHE A 100 -5.24 8.85 -3.29
CA PHE A 100 -5.78 7.50 -3.13
C PHE A 100 -5.92 6.74 -4.45
N ASP A 101 -6.53 7.36 -5.45
CA ASP A 101 -6.74 6.72 -6.76
C ASP A 101 -5.40 6.40 -7.44
N HIS A 102 -4.41 7.27 -7.30
CA HIS A 102 -3.09 7.07 -7.89
C HIS A 102 -2.36 5.90 -7.22
N PHE A 103 -2.34 5.87 -5.88
CA PHE A 103 -1.73 4.77 -5.12
C PHE A 103 -2.40 3.45 -5.44
N PHE A 104 -3.73 3.44 -5.45
CA PHE A 104 -4.50 2.24 -5.72
C PHE A 104 -4.27 1.71 -7.14
N THR A 105 -4.19 2.60 -8.14
CA THR A 105 -3.89 2.24 -9.53
C THR A 105 -2.52 1.56 -9.64
N VAL A 106 -1.47 2.16 -9.09
CA VAL A 106 -0.12 1.59 -9.13
C VAL A 106 -0.04 0.25 -8.40
N ILE A 107 -0.76 0.12 -7.28
CA ILE A 107 -0.88 -1.13 -6.54
C ILE A 107 -1.56 -2.21 -7.38
N LEU A 108 -2.61 -1.88 -8.14
CA LEU A 108 -3.31 -2.83 -9.03
C LEU A 108 -2.46 -3.24 -10.23
N GLU A 109 -1.70 -2.31 -10.82
CA GLU A 109 -0.78 -2.63 -11.92
C GLU A 109 0.31 -3.61 -11.46
N THR A 110 0.74 -3.50 -10.20
CA THR A 110 1.76 -4.36 -9.61
C THR A 110 1.19 -5.69 -9.11
N ALA A 111 0.03 -5.65 -8.46
CA ALA A 111 -0.63 -6.78 -7.83
C ALA A 111 -2.11 -6.81 -8.29
N PRO A 112 -2.37 -7.22 -9.55
CA PRO A 112 -3.70 -7.16 -10.12
C PRO A 112 -4.67 -8.08 -9.38
N LEU A 113 -5.95 -7.71 -9.42
CA LEU A 113 -7.01 -8.60 -8.98
C LEU A 113 -7.04 -9.79 -9.94
N ARG A 114 -7.14 -11.01 -9.41
CA ARG A 114 -7.14 -12.21 -10.27
C ARG A 114 -8.52 -12.38 -10.90
N ASN A 115 -8.56 -12.44 -12.24
CA ASN A 115 -9.82 -12.60 -12.95
C ASN A 115 -10.31 -14.05 -12.89
N ASN A 116 -11.63 -14.22 -12.76
CA ASN A 116 -12.27 -15.50 -13.03
C ASN A 116 -12.82 -15.45 -14.47
N TYR A 117 -12.19 -16.20 -15.39
CA TYR A 117 -12.81 -16.53 -16.67
C TYR A 117 -13.99 -17.48 -16.41
N GLY A 118 -15.17 -16.93 -16.07
CA GLY A 118 -16.34 -17.77 -15.78
C GLY A 118 -17.60 -17.11 -15.21
N GLY A 119 -17.76 -15.78 -15.30
CA GLY A 119 -19.01 -15.10 -14.94
C GLY A 119 -19.39 -15.10 -13.44
N GLY A 120 -18.49 -15.56 -12.56
CA GLY A 120 -18.67 -15.48 -11.10
C GLY A 120 -18.24 -14.14 -10.51
N LEU A 121 -18.35 -14.00 -9.17
CA LEU A 121 -17.84 -12.83 -8.46
C LEU A 121 -16.37 -12.57 -8.81
N PRO A 122 -15.96 -11.29 -8.95
CA PRO A 122 -14.66 -10.94 -9.52
C PRO A 122 -13.52 -11.07 -8.48
N PHE A 123 -13.75 -11.72 -7.34
CA PHE A 123 -12.76 -11.96 -6.30
C PHE A 123 -12.84 -13.41 -5.79
N ARG A 124 -11.69 -14.07 -5.64
CA ARG A 124 -11.58 -15.43 -5.07
C ARG A 124 -11.15 -15.42 -3.61
N LYS A 125 -10.42 -14.38 -3.20
CA LYS A 125 -9.88 -14.24 -1.85
C LYS A 125 -10.54 -13.06 -1.16
N LEU A 126 -10.71 -13.20 0.15
CA LEU A 126 -11.18 -12.12 1.01
C LEU A 126 -10.32 -10.85 0.84
N ASN A 127 -9.03 -11.01 0.53
CA ASN A 127 -8.12 -9.90 0.28
C ASN A 127 -8.51 -9.06 -0.94
N ASP A 128 -8.96 -9.70 -2.01
CA ASP A 128 -9.39 -9.01 -3.23
C ASP A 128 -10.71 -8.26 -2.98
N PHE A 129 -11.61 -8.85 -2.19
CA PHE A 129 -12.84 -8.19 -1.75
C PHE A 129 -12.56 -6.93 -0.94
N TYR A 130 -11.68 -6.99 0.07
CA TYR A 130 -11.37 -5.82 0.89
C TYR A 130 -10.69 -4.69 0.10
N ARG A 131 -9.84 -5.03 -0.89
CA ARG A 131 -9.25 -4.02 -1.78
C ARG A 131 -10.33 -3.33 -2.63
N LEU A 132 -11.26 -4.09 -3.20
CA LEU A 132 -12.39 -3.55 -3.96
C LEU A 132 -13.34 -2.73 -3.08
N LEU A 133 -13.62 -3.17 -1.86
CA LEU A 133 -14.43 -2.45 -0.90
C LEU A 133 -13.77 -1.11 -0.53
N GLN A 134 -12.48 -1.13 -0.22
CA GLN A 134 -11.73 0.08 0.11
C GLN A 134 -11.71 1.06 -1.08
N MET A 135 -11.55 0.55 -2.30
CA MET A 135 -11.65 1.34 -3.52
C MET A 135 -13.02 1.99 -3.67
N SER A 136 -14.09 1.21 -3.56
CA SER A 136 -15.47 1.71 -3.74
C SER A 136 -15.90 2.71 -2.67
N VAL A 137 -15.32 2.63 -1.46
CA VAL A 137 -15.62 3.57 -0.37
C VAL A 137 -14.76 4.84 -0.43
N LEU A 138 -13.48 4.72 -0.80
CA LEU A 138 -12.50 5.82 -0.67
C LEU A 138 -12.11 6.48 -1.99
N SER A 139 -12.36 5.84 -3.13
CA SER A 139 -12.10 6.43 -4.43
C SER A 139 -13.11 7.54 -4.72
N LYS A 140 -12.61 8.65 -5.29
CA LYS A 140 -13.48 9.71 -5.82
C LYS A 140 -14.04 9.36 -7.20
N LYS A 141 -13.53 8.30 -7.85
CA LYS A 141 -14.07 7.79 -9.10
C LYS A 141 -15.26 6.89 -8.81
N TRP A 142 -16.47 7.46 -8.91
CA TRP A 142 -17.75 6.79 -8.65
C TRP A 142 -18.04 5.59 -9.58
N ALA A 143 -17.32 5.48 -10.70
CA ALA A 143 -17.43 4.37 -11.62
C ALA A 143 -16.03 3.94 -12.03
N ILE A 144 -15.49 2.94 -11.34
CA ILE A 144 -14.34 2.22 -11.87
C ILE A 144 -14.88 1.07 -12.69
N ASN A 145 -14.47 1.00 -13.96
CA ASN A 145 -14.69 -0.16 -14.78
C ASN A 145 -13.86 -1.31 -14.20
N VAL A 146 -14.50 -2.07 -13.32
CA VAL A 146 -13.88 -3.19 -12.59
C VAL A 146 -13.22 -4.15 -13.60
N GLY A 147 -13.77 -4.30 -14.81
CA GLY A 147 -13.21 -5.11 -15.89
C GLY A 147 -11.82 -4.68 -16.39
N GLU A 148 -11.45 -3.41 -16.29
CA GLU A 148 -10.12 -2.89 -16.68
C GLU A 148 -9.04 -3.18 -15.61
N LEU A 149 -9.45 -3.54 -14.39
CA LEU A 149 -8.55 -3.81 -13.26
C LEU A 149 -8.01 -5.25 -13.24
N TYR A 150 -8.51 -6.10 -14.13
CA TYR A 150 -8.14 -7.49 -14.25
C TYR A 150 -7.23 -7.69 -15.47
N ARG A 151 -6.17 -8.48 -15.30
CA ARG A 151 -5.33 -9.01 -16.38
C ARG A 151 -5.31 -10.53 -16.32
#